data_AF-A0A382ZRQ1-F1
#
_entry.id   AF-A0A382ZRQ1-F1
#
_cell.length_a   1.000
_cell.length_b   1.000
_cell.length_c   1.000
_cell.angle_alpha   90.00
_cell.angle_beta   90.00
_cell.angle_gamma   90.00
#
_symmetry.space_group_name_H-M   'P 1'
#
loop_
_entity.id
_entity.type
_entity.pdbx_description
1 polymer ?
#
loop_
_entity_poly.entity_id
_entity_poly.type
_entity_poly.pdbx_seq_one_letter_code
_entity_poly.pdbx_strand_id
1 'polypeptide(L)'
;IFCVGEHHEKEIRETERLYGLKRKNLLQYGFGRLDKLLKEREDLKENRTDEKLVIIAPSYGEKNLLEICGGKLIEILLKENFKVLLRPHYRILNDSKKLINSIKEKFGKNKNFIFEESVIPSESFHNSKCLISDWSGISFEYAFVFEKPIIFIDVPKKILNTEFNRISSEPIEIAIREKIGKIVSPDNLSEIPDLIKKIDIDSNLINNEIKEIRSKTVFNINKSASVGAEYIKKILDN
;
A
#
# COMPACT_ATOMS: atom_id res chain seq x y z
N ILE A 1 17.19 15.15 7.22
CA ILE A 1 16.25 14.07 6.87
C ILE A 1 15.05 14.69 6.18
N PHE A 2 14.71 14.20 4.99
CA PHE A 2 13.51 14.57 4.27
C PHE A 2 12.32 13.78 4.83
N CYS A 3 11.40 14.49 5.49
CA CYS A 3 10.23 13.91 6.12
C CYS A 3 9.05 13.95 5.15
N VAL A 4 8.35 12.82 5.03
CA VAL A 4 7.17 12.69 4.16
C VAL A 4 6.00 13.47 4.73
N GLY A 5 5.79 13.36 6.04
CA GLY A 5 4.73 14.00 6.78
C GLY A 5 5.08 14.15 8.24
N GLU A 6 4.14 14.68 9.01
CA GLU A 6 4.30 14.95 10.44
C GLU A 6 4.61 13.68 11.25
N HIS A 7 4.12 12.51 10.81
CA HIS A 7 4.39 11.21 11.42
C HIS A 7 5.90 10.91 11.49
N HIS A 8 6.67 11.18 10.43
CA HIS A 8 8.13 11.04 10.46
C HIS A 8 8.76 12.01 11.46
N GLU A 9 8.29 13.26 11.51
CA GLU A 9 8.84 14.26 12.42
C GLU A 9 8.64 13.85 13.89
N LYS A 10 7.43 13.41 14.22
CA LYS A 10 7.06 12.91 15.56
C LYS A 10 7.92 11.71 15.97
N GLU A 11 7.96 10.67 15.13
CA GLU A 11 8.72 9.46 15.41
C GLU A 11 10.22 9.73 15.56
N ILE A 12 10.82 10.56 14.68
CA ILE A 12 12.24 10.88 14.75
C ILE A 12 12.56 11.70 16.00
N ARG A 13 11.74 12.71 16.33
CA ARG A 13 11.96 13.55 17.53
C ARG A 13 11.85 12.73 18.81
N GLU A 14 10.89 11.82 18.84
CA GLU A 14 10.73 10.93 19.97
C GLU A 14 11.90 9.95 20.10
N THR A 15 12.35 9.37 18.99
CA THR A 15 13.54 8.51 18.95
C THR A 15 14.78 9.27 19.44
N GLU A 16 14.96 10.52 19.02
CA GLU A 16 16.07 11.37 19.48
C GLU A 16 16.03 11.59 21.00
N ARG A 17 14.86 11.87 21.55
CA ARG A 17 14.65 12.04 22.99
C ARG A 17 14.90 10.74 23.76
N LEU A 18 14.32 9.63 23.30
CA LEU A 18 14.35 8.33 23.98
C LEU A 18 15.76 7.76 24.09
N TYR A 19 16.57 7.94 23.04
CA TYR A 19 17.90 7.36 22.95
C TYR A 19 19.03 8.39 23.11
N GLY A 20 18.71 9.64 23.49
CA GLY A 20 19.70 10.70 23.68
C GLY A 20 20.49 11.03 22.41
N LEU A 21 19.89 10.90 21.23
CA LEU A 21 20.58 11.10 19.96
C LEU A 21 20.71 12.58 19.62
N LYS A 22 21.75 12.91 18.85
CA LYS A 22 21.90 14.26 18.27
C LYS A 22 20.66 14.61 17.44
N ARG A 23 20.13 15.81 17.71
CA ARG A 23 19.01 16.40 16.98
C ARG A 23 19.38 16.59 15.50
N LYS A 24 18.56 16.03 14.61
CA LYS A 24 18.74 16.13 13.16
C LYS A 24 17.90 17.27 12.60
N ASN A 25 18.37 17.80 11.47
CA ASN A 25 17.59 18.70 10.63
C ASN A 25 16.48 17.88 9.96
N LEU A 26 15.23 18.18 10.29
CA LEU A 26 14.06 17.56 9.69
C LEU A 26 13.46 18.59 8.73
N LEU A 27 13.33 18.20 7.47
CA LEU A 27 12.73 19.02 6.44
C LEU A 27 11.36 18.44 6.11
N GLN A 28 10.34 19.29 6.14
CA GLN A 28 9.04 18.98 5.55
C GLN A 28 9.22 18.92 4.03
N TYR A 29 9.43 17.70 3.53
CA TYR A 29 9.83 17.46 2.15
C TYR A 29 8.63 17.03 1.31
N GLY A 30 7.90 16.01 1.76
CA GLY A 30 6.88 15.33 0.97
C GLY A 30 7.35 13.97 0.47
N PHE A 31 6.77 13.47 -0.62
CA PHE A 31 7.12 12.17 -1.18
C PHE A 31 7.26 12.24 -2.70
N GLY A 32 8.48 12.48 -3.19
CA GLY A 32 8.73 12.66 -4.63
C GLY A 32 8.29 11.46 -5.50
N ARG A 33 8.26 10.24 -4.95
CA ARG A 33 7.69 9.07 -5.64
C ARG A 33 6.18 9.21 -5.82
N LEU A 34 5.45 9.69 -4.81
CA LEU A 34 4.02 9.97 -4.93
C LEU A 34 3.76 11.05 -5.98
N ASP A 35 4.55 12.13 -5.99
CA ASP A 35 4.42 13.19 -7.01
C ASP A 35 4.58 12.62 -8.43
N LYS A 36 5.58 11.73 -8.63
CA LYS A 36 5.78 11.04 -9.90
C LYS A 36 4.57 10.18 -10.28
N LEU A 37 4.07 9.37 -9.35
CA LEU A 37 2.94 8.46 -9.60
C LEU A 37 1.63 9.21 -9.86
N LEU A 38 1.40 10.34 -9.19
CA LEU A 38 0.25 11.21 -9.45
C LEU A 38 0.28 11.78 -10.86
N LYS A 39 1.47 12.22 -11.32
CA LYS A 39 1.66 12.68 -12.69
C LYS A 39 1.45 11.54 -13.71
N GLU A 40 2.05 10.38 -13.48
CA GLU A 40 1.85 9.20 -14.33
C GLU A 40 0.37 8.79 -14.42
N ARG A 41 -0.41 8.96 -13.35
CA ARG A 41 -1.87 8.74 -13.38
C ARG A 41 -2.60 9.73 -14.28
N GLU A 42 -2.18 10.99 -14.32
CA GLU A 42 -2.81 12.00 -15.19
C GLU A 42 -2.65 11.66 -16.67
N ASP A 43 -1.54 11.04 -17.03
CA ASP A 43 -1.24 10.58 -18.40
C ASP A 43 -2.08 9.35 -18.81
N LEU A 44 -2.68 8.62 -17.85
CA LEU A 44 -3.48 7.40 -18.07
C LEU A 44 -4.99 7.65 -18.24
N LYS A 45 -5.44 8.92 -18.31
CA LYS A 45 -6.87 9.32 -18.27
C LYS A 45 -7.78 8.70 -19.35
N GLU A 46 -7.25 8.05 -20.38
CA GLU A 46 -8.05 7.41 -21.44
C GLU A 46 -8.32 5.91 -21.21
N ASN A 47 -7.77 5.30 -20.15
CA ASN A 47 -7.92 3.87 -19.91
C ASN A 47 -9.21 3.51 -19.16
N ARG A 48 -9.93 2.50 -19.65
CA ARG A 48 -11.14 1.96 -19.01
C ARG A 48 -10.76 1.12 -17.79
N THR A 49 -11.45 1.36 -16.68
CA THR A 49 -11.34 0.49 -15.48
C THR A 49 -11.80 -0.93 -15.83
N ASP A 50 -10.98 -1.93 -15.49
CA ASP A 50 -11.36 -3.35 -15.55
C ASP A 50 -12.14 -3.64 -14.26
N GLU A 51 -13.46 -3.64 -14.36
CA GLU A 51 -14.38 -3.83 -13.22
C GLU A 51 -14.14 -5.13 -12.44
N LYS A 52 -13.40 -6.09 -13.03
CA LYS A 52 -13.15 -7.41 -12.45
C LYS A 52 -11.73 -7.59 -11.93
N LEU A 53 -10.80 -6.68 -12.21
CA LEU A 53 -9.40 -6.85 -11.81
C LEU A 53 -9.20 -6.53 -10.31
N VAL A 54 -8.78 -7.53 -9.54
CA VAL A 54 -8.43 -7.42 -8.13
C VAL A 54 -6.93 -7.71 -7.99
N ILE A 55 -6.20 -6.79 -7.36
CA ILE A 55 -4.78 -6.97 -7.10
C ILE A 55 -4.60 -7.51 -5.69
N ILE A 56 -3.80 -8.56 -5.51
CA ILE A 56 -3.37 -9.06 -4.21
C ILE A 56 -1.87 -8.79 -4.06
N ALA A 57 -1.50 -7.95 -3.10
CA ALA A 57 -0.10 -7.57 -2.84
C ALA A 57 0.26 -7.80 -1.36
N PRO A 58 0.71 -9.00 -0.98
CA PRO A 58 1.13 -9.31 0.39
C PRO A 58 2.39 -8.55 0.81
N SER A 59 2.49 -8.24 2.10
CA SER A 59 3.75 -7.92 2.74
C SER A 59 4.66 -9.14 2.84
N TYR A 60 5.97 -8.92 2.94
CA TYR A 60 6.92 -9.99 3.27
C TYR A 60 7.05 -10.18 4.78
N GLY A 61 7.63 -11.31 5.17
CA GLY A 61 7.76 -11.71 6.57
C GLY A 61 6.84 -12.89 6.88
N GLU A 62 7.04 -13.49 8.04
CA GLU A 62 6.24 -14.63 8.48
C GLU A 62 4.78 -14.24 8.73
N LYS A 63 3.87 -15.18 8.51
CA LYS A 63 2.44 -15.02 8.80
C LYS A 63 1.79 -13.84 8.06
N ASN A 64 2.30 -13.53 6.87
CA ASN A 64 1.68 -12.58 5.96
C ASN A 64 0.36 -13.14 5.37
N LEU A 65 -0.42 -12.30 4.67
CA LEU A 65 -1.72 -12.72 4.11
C LEU A 65 -1.60 -13.91 3.14
N LEU A 66 -0.50 -14.01 2.39
CA LEU A 66 -0.30 -15.08 1.42
C LEU A 66 -0.13 -16.43 2.12
N GLU A 67 0.63 -16.44 3.23
CA GLU A 67 0.87 -17.62 4.07
C GLU A 67 -0.38 -18.05 4.85
N ILE A 68 -1.14 -17.09 5.40
CA ILE A 68 -2.30 -17.39 6.24
C ILE A 68 -3.51 -17.82 5.41
N CYS A 69 -3.83 -17.06 4.35
CA CYS A 69 -5.10 -17.26 3.66
C CYS A 69 -5.06 -17.03 2.14
N GLY A 70 -3.89 -16.78 1.56
CA GLY A 70 -3.76 -16.37 0.17
C GLY A 70 -4.38 -17.35 -0.83
N GLY A 71 -4.12 -18.65 -0.66
CA GLY A 71 -4.72 -19.68 -1.52
C GLY A 71 -6.24 -19.72 -1.45
N LYS A 72 -6.82 -19.61 -0.25
CA LYS A 72 -8.29 -19.59 -0.05
C LYS A 72 -8.90 -18.32 -0.65
N LEU A 73 -8.26 -17.16 -0.43
CA LEU A 73 -8.70 -15.87 -0.98
C LEU A 73 -8.73 -15.89 -2.51
N ILE A 74 -7.65 -16.34 -3.16
CA ILE A 74 -7.56 -16.44 -4.62
C ILE A 74 -8.67 -17.34 -5.15
N GLU A 75 -8.91 -18.49 -4.51
CA GLU A 75 -9.96 -19.42 -4.91
C GLU A 75 -11.37 -18.79 -4.84
N ILE A 76 -11.68 -18.06 -3.77
CA ILE A 76 -12.96 -17.36 -3.60
C ILE A 76 -13.16 -16.33 -4.73
N LEU A 77 -12.16 -15.49 -4.98
CA LEU A 77 -12.25 -14.44 -5.99
C LEU A 77 -12.40 -15.01 -7.42
N LEU A 78 -11.66 -16.08 -7.74
CA LEU A 78 -11.77 -16.73 -9.05
C LEU A 78 -13.14 -17.40 -9.24
N LYS A 79 -13.74 -17.99 -8.19
CA LYS A 79 -15.10 -18.56 -8.24
C LYS A 79 -16.16 -17.50 -8.52
N GLU A 80 -15.97 -16.31 -7.98
CA GLU A 80 -16.82 -15.13 -8.22
C GLU A 80 -16.50 -14.40 -9.55
N ASN A 81 -15.70 -15.03 -10.42
CA ASN A 81 -15.36 -14.54 -11.75
C ASN A 81 -14.57 -13.21 -11.77
N PHE A 82 -13.87 -12.89 -10.68
CA PHE A 82 -12.87 -11.82 -10.68
C PHE A 82 -11.61 -12.26 -11.42
N LYS A 83 -10.94 -11.28 -12.03
CA LYS A 83 -9.57 -11.42 -12.52
C LYS A 83 -8.63 -11.08 -11.37
N VAL A 84 -7.76 -12.01 -10.99
CA VAL A 84 -6.89 -11.90 -9.83
C VAL A 84 -5.44 -11.74 -10.29
N LEU A 85 -4.83 -10.61 -9.95
CA LEU A 85 -3.38 -10.40 -10.10
C LEU A 85 -2.72 -10.55 -8.73
N LEU A 86 -2.00 -11.64 -8.53
CA LEU A 86 -1.16 -11.82 -7.36
C LEU A 86 0.25 -11.30 -7.67
N ARG A 87 0.72 -10.35 -6.86
CA ARG A 87 2.11 -9.90 -6.89
C ARG A 87 2.74 -10.08 -5.51
N PRO A 88 3.46 -11.19 -5.26
CA PRO A 88 4.19 -11.38 -4.02
C PRO A 88 5.36 -10.38 -3.92
N HIS A 89 5.75 -10.03 -2.70
CA HIS A 89 6.99 -9.29 -2.51
C HIS A 89 8.20 -10.16 -2.92
N TYR A 90 9.26 -9.56 -3.49
CA TYR A 90 10.42 -10.31 -3.99
C TYR A 90 11.07 -11.22 -2.93
N ARG A 91 11.05 -10.80 -1.66
CA ARG A 91 11.49 -11.63 -0.53
C ARG A 91 10.67 -12.91 -0.39
N ILE A 92 9.34 -12.85 -0.54
CA ILE A 92 8.48 -14.05 -0.51
C ILE A 92 8.81 -14.99 -1.66
N LEU A 93 9.14 -14.46 -2.85
CA LEU A 93 9.57 -15.29 -3.99
C LEU A 93 10.83 -16.11 -3.67
N ASN A 94 11.75 -15.52 -2.90
CA ASN A 94 13.00 -16.16 -2.51
C ASN A 94 12.84 -17.09 -1.30
N ASP A 95 12.12 -16.63 -0.27
CA ASP A 95 12.04 -17.25 1.04
C ASP A 95 10.99 -18.38 1.07
N SER A 96 9.89 -18.24 0.32
CA SER A 96 8.71 -19.12 0.38
C SER A 96 8.46 -19.86 -0.94
N LYS A 97 9.52 -20.39 -1.58
CA LYS A 97 9.44 -21.07 -2.89
C LYS A 97 8.37 -22.15 -2.98
N LYS A 98 8.21 -22.97 -1.93
CA LYS A 98 7.20 -24.03 -1.88
C LYS A 98 5.77 -23.47 -1.97
N LEU A 99 5.48 -22.39 -1.23
CA LEU A 99 4.19 -21.71 -1.26
C LEU A 99 3.92 -21.13 -2.65
N ILE A 100 4.91 -20.45 -3.25
CA ILE A 100 4.80 -19.88 -4.58
C ILE A 100 4.54 -20.96 -5.64
N ASN A 101 5.28 -22.06 -5.61
CA ASN A 101 5.08 -23.16 -6.53
C ASN A 101 3.67 -23.77 -6.38
N SER A 102 3.21 -23.98 -5.14
CA SER A 102 1.85 -24.48 -4.88
C SER A 102 0.77 -23.55 -5.46
N ILE A 103 0.93 -22.23 -5.32
CA ILE A 103 0.01 -21.25 -5.91
C ILE A 103 0.02 -21.32 -7.45
N LYS A 104 1.21 -21.36 -8.06
CA LYS A 104 1.36 -21.47 -9.51
C LYS A 104 0.77 -22.77 -10.05
N GLU A 105 1.01 -23.89 -9.38
CA GLU A 105 0.45 -25.19 -9.76
C GLU A 105 -1.07 -25.20 -9.66
N LYS A 106 -1.63 -24.62 -8.58
CA LYS A 106 -3.08 -24.61 -8.33
C LYS A 106 -3.83 -23.65 -9.26
N PHE A 107 -3.29 -22.46 -9.52
CA PHE A 107 -4.03 -21.39 -10.21
C PHE A 107 -3.45 -20.95 -11.55
N GLY A 108 -2.21 -21.32 -11.89
CA GLY A 108 -1.50 -20.81 -13.07
C GLY A 108 -2.12 -21.17 -14.42
N LYS A 109 -2.98 -22.19 -14.47
CA LYS A 109 -3.75 -22.55 -15.68
C LYS A 109 -5.08 -21.79 -15.81
N ASN A 110 -5.49 -21.04 -14.78
CA ASN A 110 -6.73 -20.27 -14.82
C ASN A 110 -6.51 -18.96 -15.59
N LYS A 111 -7.27 -18.75 -16.66
CA LYS A 111 -7.19 -17.53 -17.50
C LYS A 111 -7.45 -16.21 -16.76
N ASN A 112 -8.16 -16.28 -15.63
CA ASN A 112 -8.45 -15.12 -14.80
C ASN A 112 -7.38 -14.91 -13.70
N PHE A 113 -6.34 -15.74 -13.64
CA PHE A 113 -5.26 -15.61 -12.67
C PHE A 113 -3.98 -15.11 -13.35
N ILE A 114 -3.38 -14.07 -12.78
CA ILE A 114 -2.10 -13.51 -13.20
C ILE A 114 -1.14 -13.57 -12.02
N PHE A 115 0.03 -14.13 -12.26
CA PHE A 115 1.13 -14.14 -11.29
C PHE A 115 2.20 -13.15 -11.76
N GLU A 116 2.37 -12.05 -11.03
CA GLU A 116 3.34 -11.00 -11.34
C GLU A 116 4.59 -11.16 -10.47
N GLU A 117 5.74 -11.44 -11.10
CA GLU A 117 7.04 -11.59 -10.41
C GLU A 117 7.79 -10.27 -10.25
N SER A 118 7.43 -9.27 -11.03
CA SER A 118 8.16 -8.02 -11.17
C SER A 118 7.40 -6.85 -10.52
N VAL A 119 7.33 -5.72 -11.24
CA VAL A 119 6.61 -4.52 -10.86
C VAL A 119 5.23 -4.61 -11.47
N ILE A 120 4.19 -4.35 -10.67
CA ILE A 120 2.82 -4.25 -11.17
C ILE A 120 2.77 -3.08 -12.18
N PRO A 121 2.29 -3.30 -13.41
CA PRO A 121 2.15 -2.22 -14.39
C PRO A 121 1.26 -1.10 -13.86
N SER A 122 1.61 0.16 -14.13
CA SER A 122 0.82 1.34 -13.70
C SER A 122 -0.64 1.25 -14.18
N GLU A 123 -0.83 0.76 -15.41
CA GLU A 123 -2.16 0.49 -15.97
C GLU A 123 -2.96 -0.54 -15.16
N SER A 124 -2.32 -1.57 -14.62
CA SER A 124 -3.02 -2.56 -13.78
C SER A 124 -3.52 -1.93 -12.49
N PHE A 125 -2.73 -1.05 -11.85
CA PHE A 125 -3.23 -0.30 -10.70
C PHE A 125 -4.38 0.63 -11.09
N HIS A 126 -4.22 1.40 -12.17
CA HIS A 126 -5.25 2.31 -12.66
C HIS A 126 -6.55 1.57 -12.97
N ASN A 127 -6.48 0.43 -13.64
CA ASN A 127 -7.64 -0.32 -14.10
C ASN A 127 -8.23 -1.24 -13.04
N SER A 128 -7.49 -1.58 -11.98
CA SER A 128 -8.00 -2.48 -10.94
C SER A 128 -9.19 -1.90 -10.18
N LYS A 129 -10.08 -2.78 -9.75
CA LYS A 129 -11.23 -2.48 -8.90
C LYS A 129 -10.78 -2.07 -7.49
N CYS A 130 -9.86 -2.85 -6.93
CA CYS A 130 -9.26 -2.59 -5.63
C CYS A 130 -7.94 -3.32 -5.46
N LEU A 131 -7.25 -2.97 -4.39
CA LEU A 131 -6.11 -3.69 -3.85
C LEU A 131 -6.52 -4.46 -2.60
N ILE A 132 -6.10 -5.72 -2.49
CA ILE A 132 -6.12 -6.51 -1.27
C ILE A 132 -4.69 -6.64 -0.75
N SER A 133 -4.46 -6.23 0.50
CA SER A 133 -3.14 -6.27 1.13
C SER A 133 -3.24 -6.55 2.64
N ASP A 134 -2.13 -6.45 3.35
CA ASP A 134 -2.01 -6.57 4.80
C ASP A 134 -1.26 -5.35 5.38
N TRP A 135 0.03 -5.50 5.70
CA TRP A 135 0.92 -4.47 6.28
C TRP A 135 1.95 -3.99 5.24
N SER A 136 1.56 -3.98 3.96
CA SER A 136 2.41 -3.53 2.86
C SER A 136 2.27 -2.04 2.60
N GLY A 137 3.41 -1.35 2.44
CA GLY A 137 3.46 0.07 2.10
C GLY A 137 2.87 0.39 0.71
N ILE A 138 2.76 -0.60 -0.17
CA ILE A 138 2.14 -0.43 -1.50
C ILE A 138 0.68 -0.01 -1.41
N SER A 139 0.02 -0.32 -0.29
CA SER A 139 -1.36 0.09 -0.02
C SER A 139 -1.48 1.62 0.03
N PHE A 140 -0.50 2.29 0.61
CA PHE A 140 -0.46 3.75 0.74
C PHE A 140 -0.30 4.39 -0.63
N GLU A 141 0.64 3.87 -1.43
CA GLU A 141 0.82 4.32 -2.82
C GLU A 141 -0.45 4.10 -3.62
N TYR A 142 -1.10 2.94 -3.48
CA TYR A 142 -2.31 2.63 -4.22
C TYR A 142 -3.48 3.57 -3.87
N ALA A 143 -3.81 3.71 -2.57
CA ALA A 143 -4.86 4.64 -2.14
C ALA A 143 -4.51 6.07 -2.54
N PHE A 144 -3.32 6.56 -2.20
CA PHE A 144 -2.97 7.95 -2.44
C PHE A 144 -2.77 8.28 -3.91
N VAL A 145 -2.44 7.34 -4.79
CA VAL A 145 -2.31 7.64 -6.22
C VAL A 145 -3.65 7.49 -6.91
N PHE A 146 -4.32 6.34 -6.75
CA PHE A 146 -5.49 5.98 -7.56
C PHE A 146 -6.81 6.36 -6.89
N GLU A 147 -6.77 6.77 -5.61
CA GLU A 147 -7.93 7.19 -4.81
C GLU A 147 -9.00 6.10 -4.79
N LYS A 148 -8.53 4.85 -4.65
CA LYS A 148 -9.34 3.63 -4.58
C LYS A 148 -9.19 3.00 -3.19
N PRO A 149 -10.26 2.41 -2.65
CA PRO A 149 -10.22 1.76 -1.35
C PRO A 149 -9.35 0.50 -1.40
N ILE A 150 -8.86 0.11 -0.23
CA ILE A 150 -8.11 -1.12 -0.01
C ILE A 150 -8.93 -2.07 0.86
N ILE A 151 -8.82 -3.36 0.60
CA ILE A 151 -9.27 -4.40 1.53
C ILE A 151 -8.02 -4.93 2.24
N PHE A 152 -7.98 -4.77 3.54
CA PHE A 152 -6.86 -5.20 4.36
C PHE A 152 -7.20 -6.50 5.08
N ILE A 153 -6.41 -7.55 4.90
CA ILE A 153 -6.56 -8.78 5.67
C ILE A 153 -5.90 -8.62 7.04
N ASP A 154 -6.65 -8.86 8.11
CA ASP A 154 -6.20 -8.73 9.49
C ASP A 154 -5.33 -9.90 9.92
N VAL A 155 -4.10 -9.90 9.43
CA VAL A 155 -3.03 -10.82 9.81
C VAL A 155 -2.08 -10.17 10.82
N PRO A 156 -1.22 -10.95 11.51
CA PRO A 156 -0.23 -10.39 12.42
C PRO A 156 0.58 -9.24 11.81
N LYS A 157 0.84 -8.21 12.63
CA LYS A 157 1.61 -7.02 12.22
C LYS A 157 2.98 -7.42 11.71
N LYS A 158 3.38 -6.85 10.57
CA LYS A 158 4.77 -6.92 10.10
C LYS A 158 5.66 -5.99 10.96
N ILE A 159 6.14 -6.51 12.08
CA ILE A 159 6.99 -5.79 13.02
C ILE A 159 8.46 -5.94 12.57
N LEU A 160 9.06 -4.85 12.07
CA LEU A 160 10.48 -4.82 11.70
C LEU A 160 11.36 -4.17 12.78
N ASN A 161 10.77 -3.30 13.60
CA ASN A 161 11.41 -2.70 14.75
C ASN A 161 10.79 -3.29 16.01
N THR A 162 11.49 -4.16 16.72
CA THR A 162 10.99 -4.79 17.97
C THR A 162 10.79 -3.78 19.10
N GLU A 163 11.45 -2.62 19.01
CA GLU A 163 11.37 -1.55 20.00
C GLU A 163 10.31 -0.50 19.66
N PHE A 164 9.47 -0.72 18.64
CA PHE A 164 8.46 0.27 18.22
C PHE A 164 7.52 0.68 19.36
N ASN A 165 7.22 -0.23 20.30
CA ASN A 165 6.39 0.05 21.48
C ASN A 165 7.04 1.03 22.48
N ARG A 166 8.35 1.30 22.38
CA ARG A 166 9.02 2.31 23.22
C ARG A 166 8.76 3.74 22.72
N ILE A 167 8.31 3.87 21.47
CA ILE A 167 7.94 5.12 20.83
C ILE A 167 6.42 5.28 21.02
N SER A 168 5.99 6.36 21.66
CA SER A 168 4.57 6.67 21.90
C SER A 168 3.81 7.12 20.66
N SER A 169 4.52 7.64 19.65
CA SER A 169 3.96 8.00 18.35
C SER A 169 3.41 6.75 17.66
N GLU A 170 2.12 6.76 17.33
CA GLU A 170 1.48 5.65 16.62
C GLU A 170 2.07 5.48 15.21
N PRO A 171 2.49 4.26 14.81
CA PRO A 171 2.92 3.98 13.45
C PRO A 171 1.86 4.36 12.42
N ILE A 172 2.28 4.99 11.33
CA ILE A 172 1.36 5.44 10.27
C ILE A 172 0.54 4.28 9.69
N GLU A 173 1.13 3.08 9.63
CA GLU A 173 0.45 1.88 9.14
C GLU A 173 -0.76 1.48 9.98
N ILE A 174 -0.73 1.77 11.28
CA ILE A 174 -1.86 1.54 12.17
C ILE A 174 -2.85 2.68 12.04
N ALA A 175 -2.37 3.93 12.12
CA ALA A 175 -3.19 5.13 12.21
C ALA A 175 -4.12 5.41 11.02
N ILE A 176 -3.78 4.92 9.81
CA ILE A 176 -4.56 5.25 8.60
C ILE A 176 -5.24 4.06 7.93
N ARG A 177 -4.92 2.82 8.33
CA ARG A 177 -5.39 1.61 7.63
C ARG A 177 -6.92 1.54 7.54
N GLU A 178 -7.62 1.84 8.63
CA GLU A 178 -9.10 1.89 8.66
C GLU A 178 -9.69 3.10 7.93
N LYS A 179 -8.87 4.13 7.69
CA LYS A 179 -9.30 5.36 7.02
C LYS A 179 -9.24 5.25 5.50
N ILE A 180 -8.29 4.46 4.97
CA ILE A 180 -8.09 4.28 3.52
C ILE A 180 -8.64 2.94 3.00
N GLY A 181 -9.23 2.12 3.86
CA GLY A 181 -9.69 0.78 3.49
C GLY A 181 -10.54 0.11 4.55
N LYS A 182 -11.02 -1.10 4.20
CA LYS A 182 -11.79 -1.97 5.10
C LYS A 182 -10.91 -3.10 5.61
N ILE A 183 -10.98 -3.40 6.90
CA ILE A 183 -10.26 -4.50 7.52
C ILE A 183 -11.17 -5.74 7.54
N VAL A 184 -10.65 -6.88 7.08
CA VAL A 184 -11.36 -8.16 6.99
C VAL A 184 -10.54 -9.23 7.71
N SER A 185 -11.19 -9.98 8.59
CA SER A 185 -10.56 -11.13 9.26
C SER A 185 -10.23 -12.24 8.24
N PRO A 186 -9.08 -12.95 8.39
CA PRO A 186 -8.78 -14.14 7.58
C PRO A 186 -9.82 -15.26 7.70
N ASP A 187 -10.69 -15.22 8.72
CA ASP A 187 -11.79 -16.18 8.88
C ASP A 187 -13.04 -15.79 8.06
N ASN A 188 -13.18 -14.51 7.70
CA ASN A 188 -14.38 -13.94 7.05
C ASN A 188 -14.20 -13.66 5.55
N LEU A 189 -13.25 -14.32 4.87
CA LEU A 189 -12.93 -14.05 3.45
C LEU A 189 -14.11 -14.14 2.49
N SER A 190 -15.19 -14.84 2.84
CA SER A 190 -16.40 -14.95 2.03
C SER A 190 -17.14 -13.63 1.85
N GLU A 191 -16.89 -12.62 2.70
CA GLU A 191 -17.51 -11.29 2.56
C GLU A 191 -16.80 -10.39 1.53
N ILE A 192 -15.55 -10.72 1.18
CA ILE A 192 -14.70 -9.90 0.30
C ILE A 192 -15.34 -9.68 -1.09
N PRO A 193 -15.90 -10.68 -1.78
CA PRO A 193 -16.59 -10.46 -3.05
C PRO A 193 -17.68 -9.39 -2.99
N ASP A 194 -18.48 -9.38 -1.92
CA ASP A 194 -19.56 -8.42 -1.74
C ASP A 194 -19.03 -7.03 -1.41
N LEU A 195 -17.94 -6.93 -0.64
CA LEU A 195 -17.25 -5.67 -0.43
C LEU A 195 -16.74 -5.08 -1.75
N ILE A 196 -16.15 -5.90 -2.62
CA ILE A 196 -15.65 -5.46 -3.94
C ILE A 196 -16.78 -4.95 -4.83
N LYS A 197 -17.92 -5.66 -4.86
CA LYS A 197 -19.10 -5.27 -5.66
C LYS A 197 -19.72 -3.94 -5.20
N LYS A 198 -19.55 -3.56 -3.93
CA LYS A 198 -20.09 -2.31 -3.37
C LYS A 198 -19.22 -1.08 -3.62
N ILE A 199 -17.96 -1.24 -4.05
CA ILE A 199 -17.01 -0.12 -4.23
C ILE A 199 -17.52 0.96 -5.20
N ASP A 200 -18.25 0.59 -6.25
CA ASP A 200 -18.74 1.57 -7.24
C ASP A 200 -19.78 2.52 -6.67
N ILE A 201 -20.63 2.01 -5.76
CA ILE A 201 -21.76 2.73 -5.19
C ILE A 201 -21.26 3.95 -4.40
N ASP A 202 -20.12 3.82 -3.73
CA ASP A 202 -19.55 4.82 -2.83
C ASP A 202 -18.31 5.54 -3.40
N SER A 203 -18.03 5.34 -4.69
CA SER A 203 -16.75 5.73 -5.31
C SER A 203 -16.37 7.21 -5.13
N ASN A 204 -17.32 8.14 -5.31
CA ASN A 204 -17.05 9.58 -5.15
C ASN A 204 -16.76 9.97 -3.69
N LEU A 205 -17.44 9.35 -2.73
CA LEU A 205 -17.22 9.62 -1.30
C LEU A 205 -15.84 9.13 -0.87
N ILE A 206 -15.53 7.87 -1.19
CA ILE A 206 -14.24 7.24 -0.89
C ILE A 206 -13.09 8.02 -1.52
N ASN A 207 -13.25 8.48 -2.76
CA ASN A 207 -12.23 9.26 -3.45
C ASN A 207 -11.89 10.56 -2.71
N ASN A 208 -12.91 11.30 -2.26
CA ASN A 208 -12.72 12.56 -1.54
C ASN A 208 -12.09 12.35 -0.16
N GLU A 209 -12.51 11.31 0.57
CA GLU A 209 -11.91 10.96 1.86
C GLU A 209 -10.42 10.63 1.71
N ILE A 210 -10.05 9.82 0.72
CA ILE A 210 -8.65 9.47 0.46
C ILE A 210 -7.83 10.70 0.06
N LYS A 211 -8.38 11.62 -0.74
CA LYS A 211 -7.72 12.89 -1.08
C LYS A 211 -7.45 13.73 0.16
N GLU A 212 -8.42 13.83 1.05
CA GLU A 212 -8.30 14.59 2.30
C GLU A 212 -7.22 13.97 3.19
N ILE A 213 -7.27 12.64 3.39
CA ILE A 213 -6.27 11.90 4.17
C ILE A 213 -4.87 12.12 3.58
N ARG A 214 -4.72 12.00 2.26
CA ARG A 214 -3.45 12.24 1.55
C ARG A 214 -2.92 13.64 1.85
N SER A 215 -3.77 14.67 1.73
CA SER A 215 -3.39 16.07 1.97
C SER A 215 -2.95 16.35 3.42
N LYS A 216 -3.52 15.64 4.38
CA LYS A 216 -3.15 15.72 5.80
C LYS A 216 -1.90 14.90 6.14
N THR A 217 -1.62 13.86 5.36
CA THR A 217 -0.56 12.89 5.65
C THR A 217 0.78 13.26 5.00
N VAL A 218 0.75 13.84 3.80
CA VAL A 218 1.95 14.08 2.98
C VAL A 218 2.16 15.58 2.77
N PHE A 219 3.34 16.08 3.13
CA PHE A 219 3.74 17.45 2.88
C PHE A 219 3.97 17.71 1.38
N ASN A 220 3.83 18.97 0.95
CA ASN A 220 4.27 19.48 -0.35
C ASN A 220 3.94 18.58 -1.56
N ILE A 221 2.75 17.98 -1.58
CA ILE A 221 2.30 17.14 -2.71
C ILE A 221 2.46 17.93 -4.02
N ASN A 222 3.01 17.28 -5.04
CA ASN A 222 3.42 17.82 -6.34
C ASN A 222 4.57 18.83 -6.32
N LYS A 223 5.21 19.06 -5.16
CA LYS A 223 6.29 20.04 -4.96
C LYS A 223 7.48 19.47 -4.20
N SER A 224 7.52 18.16 -3.92
CA SER A 224 8.55 17.57 -3.07
C SER A 224 9.94 17.81 -3.68
N ALA A 225 10.10 17.56 -4.99
CA ALA A 225 11.37 17.74 -5.69
C ALA A 225 11.91 19.18 -5.63
N SER A 226 11.06 20.18 -5.86
CA SER A 226 11.48 21.59 -5.80
C SER A 226 11.86 22.00 -4.37
N VAL A 227 11.07 21.60 -3.38
CA VAL A 227 11.36 21.88 -1.96
C VAL A 227 12.69 21.26 -1.53
N GLY A 228 12.94 20.00 -1.90
CA GLY A 228 14.21 19.33 -1.60
C GLY A 228 15.41 20.01 -2.28
N ALA A 229 15.27 20.39 -3.56
CA ALA A 229 16.33 21.06 -4.30
C ALA A 229 16.68 22.44 -3.72
N GLU A 230 15.66 23.24 -3.38
CA GLU A 230 15.85 24.52 -2.70
C GLU A 230 16.58 24.37 -1.37
N TYR A 231 16.26 23.33 -0.59
CA TYR A 231 16.91 23.09 0.67
C TYR A 231 18.38 22.64 0.51
N ILE A 232 18.67 21.77 -0.46
CA ILE A 232 20.04 21.35 -0.77
C ILE A 232 20.87 22.55 -1.20
N LYS A 233 20.33 23.42 -2.06
CA LYS A 233 21.00 24.65 -2.48
C LYS A 233 21.34 25.54 -1.28
N LYS A 234 20.39 25.76 -0.37
CA LYS A 234 20.63 26.51 0.87
C LYS A 234 21.74 25.91 1.74
N ILE A 235 21.94 24.59 1.72
CA ILE A 235 23.05 23.97 2.45
C ILE A 235 24.39 24.23 1.76
N LEU A 236 24.43 24.20 0.43
CA LEU A 236 25.66 24.44 -0.34
C LEU A 236 26.11 25.91 -0.32
N ASP A 237 25.15 26.83 -0.20
CA ASP A 237 25.41 28.27 -0.13
C ASP A 237 25.84 28.75 1.28
N ASN A 238 25.82 27.86 2.28
CA ASN A 238 26.26 28.12 3.67
C ASN A 238 27.57 27.40 3.99
#